data_AF-A0A354ZCY0-F1
#
_entry.id   AF-A0A354ZCY0-F1
#
_cell.length_a   1.000
_cell.length_b   1.000
_cell.length_c   1.000
_cell.angle_alpha   90.00
_cell.angle_beta   90.00
_cell.angle_gamma   90.00
#
_symmetry.space_group_name_H-M   'P 1'
#
loop_
_entity.id
_entity.type
_entity.pdbx_description
1 polymer ?
#
loop_
_entity_poly.entity_id
_entity_poly.type
_entity_poly.pdbx_seq_one_letter_code
_entity_poly.pdbx_strand_id
1 'polypeptide(L)'
;ETGCAAVMVGRGALGNPWIFRRALHYFSTGQLLPEPRPDERISMAMRHLKDAAAYKGDEAAASQMRKHLAWYMRGLRGAARARDAIMAAPRVADLQDALMEYLDHLLVFERD
;
A
#
# COMPACT_ATOMS: atom_id res chain seq x y z
N GLU A 1 27.04 -12.53 8.54
CA GLU A 1 25.97 -11.92 9.35
C GLU A 1 26.58 -10.96 10.38
N THR A 2 25.85 -9.97 10.90
CA THR A 2 26.42 -8.85 11.68
C THR A 2 26.42 -9.04 13.20
N GLY A 3 25.70 -10.04 13.74
CA GLY A 3 25.58 -10.26 15.19
C GLY A 3 24.79 -9.16 15.94
N CYS A 4 24.05 -8.30 15.23
CA CYS A 4 23.31 -7.20 15.86
C CYS A 4 22.09 -7.69 16.64
N ALA A 5 21.77 -7.02 17.74
CA ALA A 5 20.58 -7.29 18.56
C ALA A 5 19.27 -6.82 17.91
N ALA A 6 19.34 -5.91 16.93
CA ALA A 6 18.18 -5.39 16.23
C ALA A 6 18.54 -4.99 14.79
N VAL A 7 17.51 -4.88 13.95
CA VAL A 7 17.59 -4.40 12.57
C VAL A 7 16.54 -3.32 12.32
N MET A 8 16.87 -2.36 11.46
CA MET A 8 15.95 -1.31 11.02
C MET A 8 15.51 -1.56 9.58
N VAL A 9 14.20 -1.44 9.32
CA VAL A 9 13.63 -1.56 7.97
C VAL A 9 13.29 -0.17 7.44
N GLY A 10 14.02 0.28 6.42
CA GLY A 10 13.76 1.55 5.74
C GLY A 10 12.87 1.37 4.49
N ARG A 11 13.47 1.47 3.30
CA ARG A 11 12.78 1.43 2.00
C ARG A 11 11.88 0.20 1.79
N GLY A 12 12.19 -0.92 2.42
CA GLY A 12 11.39 -2.15 2.35
C GLY A 12 9.97 -2.01 2.92
N ALA A 13 9.74 -1.07 3.83
CA ALA A 13 8.43 -0.83 4.45
C ALA A 13 7.51 0.11 3.63
N LEU A 14 8.06 0.82 2.63
CA LEU A 14 7.29 1.77 1.82
C LEU A 14 6.24 1.04 0.97
N GLY A 15 4.96 1.27 1.29
CA GLY A 15 3.83 0.56 0.67
C GLY A 15 3.72 -0.91 1.08
N ASN A 16 4.50 -1.36 2.07
CA ASN A 16 4.54 -2.73 2.56
C ASN A 16 4.63 -2.79 4.11
N PRO A 17 3.61 -2.31 4.84
CA PRO A 17 3.58 -2.40 6.30
C PRO A 17 3.62 -3.84 6.84
N TRP A 18 3.25 -4.85 6.05
CA TRP A 18 3.28 -6.26 6.46
C TRP A 18 4.69 -6.80 6.68
N ILE A 19 5.73 -6.14 6.17
CA ILE A 19 7.13 -6.57 6.32
C ILE A 19 7.51 -6.81 7.79
N PHE A 20 6.98 -6.02 8.72
CA PHE A 20 7.26 -6.17 10.15
C PHE A 20 6.65 -7.46 10.71
N ARG A 21 5.35 -7.69 10.48
CA ARG A 21 4.66 -8.91 10.94
C ARG A 21 5.27 -10.16 10.31
N ARG A 22 5.60 -10.11 9.02
CA ARG A 22 6.19 -11.24 8.28
C ARG A 22 7.61 -11.54 8.76
N ALA A 23 8.43 -10.52 8.99
CA ALA A 23 9.77 -10.68 9.55
C ALA A 23 9.72 -11.29 10.96
N LEU A 24 8.85 -10.78 11.83
CA LEU A 24 8.68 -11.31 13.19
C LEU A 24 8.18 -12.77 13.17
N HIS A 25 7.20 -13.09 12.33
CA HIS A 25 6.70 -14.47 12.22
C HIS A 25 7.78 -15.43 11.72
N TYR A 26 8.52 -15.06 10.68
CA TYR A 26 9.63 -15.85 10.17
C TYR A 26 10.71 -16.04 11.23
N PHE A 27 11.06 -14.99 11.96
CA PHE A 27 12.05 -15.06 13.04
C PHE A 27 11.62 -16.01 14.17
N SER A 28 10.34 -16.00 14.55
CA SER A 28 9.84 -16.84 15.65
C SER A 28 9.55 -18.29 15.27
N THR A 29 9.26 -18.58 13.99
CA THR A 29 8.73 -19.89 13.58
C THR A 29 9.53 -20.58 12.48
N GLY A 30 10.42 -19.86 11.79
CA GLY A 30 11.07 -20.32 10.57
C GLY A 30 10.15 -20.35 9.33
N GLN A 31 8.87 -20.00 9.46
CA GLN A 31 7.90 -20.04 8.37
C GLN A 31 7.72 -18.66 7.74
N LEU A 32 7.75 -18.59 6.41
CA LEU A 32 7.50 -17.34 5.69
C LEU A 32 6.00 -17.20 5.41
N LEU A 33 5.36 -16.17 5.97
CA LEU A 33 3.98 -15.84 5.63
C LEU A 33 3.87 -15.40 4.16
N PRO A 34 2.73 -15.71 3.50
CA PRO A 34 2.48 -15.26 2.14
C PRO A 34 2.51 -13.73 2.05
N GLU A 35 2.74 -13.23 0.83
CA GLU A 35 2.54 -11.82 0.50
C GLU A 35 1.06 -11.43 0.69
N PRO A 36 0.75 -10.17 1.07
CA PRO A 36 -0.62 -9.71 1.12
C PRO A 36 -1.25 -9.78 -0.28
N ARG A 37 -2.52 -10.18 -0.33
CA ARG A 37 -3.28 -10.22 -1.59
C ARG A 37 -3.46 -8.80 -2.16
N PRO A 38 -3.70 -8.66 -3.47
CA PRO A 38 -3.91 -7.35 -4.09
C PRO A 38 -5.01 -6.52 -3.41
N ASP A 39 -6.14 -7.13 -3.07
CA ASP A 39 -7.26 -6.49 -2.35
C ASP A 39 -6.88 -5.99 -0.95
N GLU A 40 -6.08 -6.77 -0.21
CA GLU A 40 -5.55 -6.37 1.10
C GLU A 40 -4.62 -5.16 0.98
N ARG A 41 -3.83 -5.10 -0.11
CA ARG A 41 -2.93 -3.98 -0.39
C ARG A 41 -3.70 -2.70 -0.65
N ILE A 42 -4.74 -2.75 -1.48
CA ILE A 42 -5.58 -1.58 -1.78
C ILE A 42 -6.40 -1.16 -0.56
N SER A 43 -6.94 -2.10 0.20
CA SER A 43 -7.66 -1.83 1.45
C SER A 43 -6.79 -1.10 2.47
N MET A 44 -5.52 -1.50 2.59
CA MET A 44 -4.56 -0.82 3.47
C MET A 44 -4.20 0.58 2.95
N ALA A 45 -4.04 0.75 1.64
CA ALA A 45 -3.83 2.07 1.03
C ALA A 45 -5.00 3.02 1.33
N MET A 46 -6.24 2.53 1.18
CA MET A 46 -7.47 3.25 1.51
C MET A 46 -7.52 3.64 2.98
N ARG A 47 -7.21 2.71 3.89
CA ARG A 47 -7.12 2.99 5.33
C ARG A 47 -6.08 4.08 5.63
N HIS A 48 -4.87 3.95 5.07
CA HIS A 48 -3.80 4.92 5.28
C HIS A 48 -4.18 6.32 4.76
N LEU A 49 -4.88 6.41 3.63
CA LEU A 49 -5.42 7.69 3.13
C LEU A 49 -6.43 8.30 4.10
N LYS A 50 -7.38 7.50 4.61
CA LYS A 50 -8.38 7.95 5.60
C LYS A 50 -7.73 8.45 6.89
N ASP A 51 -6.77 7.69 7.41
CA ASP A 51 -6.03 8.06 8.63
C ASP A 51 -5.22 9.36 8.42
N ALA A 52 -4.59 9.52 7.24
CA ALA A 52 -3.85 10.73 6.89
C ALA A 52 -4.77 11.96 6.77
N ALA A 53 -5.95 11.80 6.15
CA ALA A 53 -6.95 12.85 6.03
C ALA A 53 -7.49 13.26 7.41
N ALA A 54 -7.82 12.30 8.27
CA ALA A 54 -8.27 12.56 9.62
C ALA A 54 -7.22 13.29 10.48
N TYR A 55 -5.93 12.97 10.28
CA TYR A 55 -4.85 13.57 11.07
C TYR A 55 -4.37 14.93 10.54
N LYS A 56 -4.34 15.13 9.22
CA LYS A 56 -3.70 16.32 8.60
C LYS A 56 -4.69 17.24 7.88
N GLY A 57 -5.94 16.84 7.74
CA GLY A 57 -6.91 17.47 6.85
C GLY A 57 -6.76 17.03 5.40
N ASP A 58 -7.86 17.15 4.65
CA ASP A 58 -8.00 16.59 3.30
C ASP A 58 -6.99 17.16 2.30
N GLU A 59 -6.74 18.47 2.32
CA GLU A 59 -5.85 19.13 1.34
C GLU A 59 -4.39 18.63 1.50
N ALA A 60 -3.90 18.59 2.74
CA ALA A 60 -2.57 18.09 3.04
C ALA A 60 -2.45 16.60 2.75
N ALA A 61 -3.49 15.80 3.08
CA ALA A 61 -3.50 14.38 2.78
C ALA A 61 -3.49 14.10 1.27
N ALA A 62 -4.32 14.81 0.50
CA ALA A 62 -4.42 14.60 -0.95
C ALA A 62 -3.08 14.77 -1.66
N SER A 63 -2.31 15.80 -1.31
CA SER A 63 -0.98 16.03 -1.90
C SER A 63 0.08 15.03 -1.41
N GLN A 64 0.16 14.78 -0.10
CA GLN A 64 1.21 13.95 0.49
C GLN A 64 1.02 12.45 0.22
N MET A 65 -0.23 12.00 0.09
CA MET A 65 -0.52 10.57 -0.01
C MET A 65 -0.31 9.99 -1.41
N ARG A 66 -0.34 10.78 -2.50
CA ARG A 66 -0.20 10.25 -3.88
C ARG A 66 0.99 9.30 -4.04
N LYS A 67 2.16 9.72 -3.55
CA LYS A 67 3.39 8.93 -3.60
C LYS A 67 3.29 7.66 -2.74
N HIS A 68 2.69 7.76 -1.56
CA HIS A 68 2.51 6.64 -0.64
C HIS A 68 1.57 5.59 -1.24
N LEU A 69 0.46 6.02 -1.83
CA LEU A 69 -0.51 5.16 -2.49
C LEU A 69 0.09 4.43 -3.69
N ALA A 70 0.89 5.11 -4.51
CA ALA A 70 1.59 4.48 -5.63
C ALA A 70 2.53 3.33 -5.20
N TRP A 71 3.14 3.40 -4.00
CA TRP A 71 3.98 2.32 -3.49
C TRP A 71 3.21 1.03 -3.18
N TYR A 72 1.95 1.14 -2.71
CA TYR A 72 1.10 -0.02 -2.47
C TYR A 72 0.78 -0.81 -3.75
N MET A 73 1.00 -0.24 -4.94
CA MET A 73 0.68 -0.89 -6.22
C MET A 73 1.87 -1.55 -6.90
N ARG A 74 3.08 -1.47 -6.31
CA ARG A 74 4.28 -2.04 -6.93
C ARG A 74 4.13 -3.53 -7.22
N GLY A 75 4.33 -3.94 -8.47
CA GLY A 75 4.25 -5.33 -8.90
C GLY A 75 2.82 -5.87 -9.09
N LEU A 76 1.79 -5.03 -8.95
CA LEU A 76 0.41 -5.41 -9.29
C LEU A 76 0.13 -5.17 -10.78
N ARG A 77 -0.71 -6.02 -11.37
CA ARG A 77 -1.16 -5.89 -12.76
C ARG A 77 -1.93 -4.58 -12.95
N GLY A 78 -1.73 -3.90 -14.08
CA GLY A 78 -2.45 -2.65 -14.38
C GLY A 78 -2.02 -1.44 -13.53
N ALA A 79 -1.01 -1.57 -12.66
CA ALA A 79 -0.60 -0.51 -11.75
C ALA A 79 -0.10 0.78 -12.42
N ALA A 80 0.24 0.76 -13.72
CA ALA A 80 0.65 1.96 -14.44
C ALA A 80 -0.50 2.98 -14.53
N ARG A 81 -1.64 2.58 -15.08
CA ARG A 81 -2.83 3.43 -15.22
C ARG A 81 -3.33 3.95 -13.87
N ALA A 82 -3.36 3.08 -12.85
CA ALA A 82 -3.78 3.46 -11.51
C ALA A 82 -2.84 4.50 -10.86
N ARG A 83 -1.52 4.37 -11.08
CA ARG A 83 -0.56 5.37 -10.61
C ARG A 83 -0.76 6.71 -11.28
N ASP A 84 -1.01 6.74 -12.58
CA ASP A 84 -1.23 7.99 -13.31
C ASP A 84 -2.50 8.71 -12.80
N ALA A 85 -3.59 7.96 -12.60
CA ALA A 85 -4.83 8.48 -12.00
C ALA A 85 -4.59 9.06 -10.59
N ILE A 86 -3.86 8.33 -9.73
CA ILE A 86 -3.53 8.79 -8.37
C ILE A 86 -2.66 10.04 -8.37
N MET A 87 -1.70 10.14 -9.29
CA MET A 87 -0.82 11.32 -9.37
C MET A 87 -1.57 12.57 -9.84
N ALA A 88 -2.62 12.40 -10.65
CA ALA A 88 -3.46 13.49 -11.15
C ALA A 88 -4.60 13.89 -10.20
N ALA A 89 -4.97 13.04 -9.24
CA ALA A 89 -6.10 13.24 -8.35
C ALA A 89 -5.92 14.43 -7.37
N PRO A 90 -6.76 15.49 -7.46
CA PRO A 90 -6.58 16.69 -6.66
C PRO A 90 -7.09 16.57 -5.22
N ARG A 91 -8.11 15.75 -4.95
CA ARG A 91 -8.75 15.63 -3.63
C ARG A 91 -8.67 14.22 -3.06
N VAL A 92 -8.92 14.09 -1.76
CA VAL A 92 -9.02 12.78 -1.09
C VAL A 92 -10.08 11.90 -1.75
N ALA A 93 -11.25 12.45 -2.07
CA ALA A 93 -12.31 11.71 -2.75
C ALA A 93 -11.83 11.14 -4.10
N ASP A 94 -11.14 11.93 -4.92
CA ASP A 94 -10.63 11.47 -6.22
C ASP A 94 -9.58 10.33 -6.06
N LEU A 95 -8.78 10.37 -4.98
CA LEU A 95 -7.85 9.29 -4.65
C LEU A 95 -8.59 8.02 -4.19
N GLN A 96 -9.68 8.17 -3.44
CA GLN A 96 -10.51 7.05 -3.02
C GLN A 96 -11.16 6.37 -4.24
N ASP A 97 -11.69 7.16 -5.16
CA ASP A 97 -12.30 6.68 -6.41
C ASP A 97 -11.26 5.94 -7.27
N ALA A 98 -10.06 6.51 -7.45
CA ALA A 98 -8.99 5.86 -8.20
C ALA A 98 -8.52 4.53 -7.57
N LEU A 99 -8.52 4.44 -6.24
CA LEU A 99 -8.23 3.17 -5.54
C LEU A 99 -9.35 2.15 -5.73
N MET A 100 -10.62 2.58 -5.74
CA MET A 100 -11.77 1.70 -5.91
C MET A 100 -11.85 1.15 -7.34
N GLU A 101 -11.72 2.02 -8.35
CA GLU A 101 -11.68 1.61 -9.77
C GLU A 101 -10.54 0.60 -9.99
N TYR A 102 -9.39 0.82 -9.34
CA TYR A 102 -8.27 -0.10 -9.47
C TYR A 102 -8.52 -1.44 -8.76
N LEU A 103 -9.19 -1.43 -7.60
CA LEU A 103 -9.59 -2.67 -6.92
C LEU A 103 -10.55 -3.48 -7.80
N ASP A 104 -11.56 -2.84 -8.38
CA ASP A 104 -12.51 -3.50 -9.27
C ASP A 104 -11.81 -4.12 -10.47
N HIS A 105 -10.88 -3.36 -11.09
CA HIS A 105 -10.04 -3.88 -12.17
C HIS A 105 -9.26 -5.13 -11.72
N LEU A 106 -8.65 -5.14 -10.53
CA LEU A 106 -7.93 -6.31 -10.02
C LEU A 106 -8.85 -7.52 -9.81
N LEU A 107 -10.05 -7.31 -9.27
CA LEU A 107 -11.01 -8.37 -8.96
C LEU A 107 -11.65 -9.00 -10.21
N VAL A 108 -11.75 -8.25 -11.32
CA VAL A 108 -12.20 -8.81 -12.60
C VAL A 108 -11.20 -9.86 -13.09
N PHE A 109 -9.89 -9.58 -13.01
CA PHE A 109 -8.87 -10.51 -13.51
C PHE A 109 -8.60 -11.71 -12.61
N GLU A 110 -8.99 -11.69 -11.33
CA GLU A 110 -8.89 -12.89 -10.48
C GLU A 110 -9.99 -13.94 -10.80
N ARG A 111 -10.99 -13.56 -11.60
CA ARG A 111 -12.09 -14.44 -12.03
C ARG A 111 -11.85 -15.12 -13.38
N ASP A 112 -10.80 -14.72 -14.09
CA ASP A 112 -10.34 -15.29 -15.37
C ASP A 112 -9.16 -16.26 -15.15
#